data_AF-A0A945UW54-F1
#
_entry.id   AF-A0A945UW54-F1
#
_cell.length_a   1.000
_cell.length_b   1.000
_cell.length_c   1.000
_cell.angle_alpha   90.00
_cell.angle_beta   90.00
_cell.angle_gamma   90.00
#
_symmetry.space_group_name_H-M   'P 1'
#
loop_
_entity.id
_entity.type
_entity.pdbx_description
1 polymer ?
#
loop_
_entity_poly.entity_id
_entity_poly.type
_entity_poly.pdbx_seq_one_letter_code
_entity_poly.pdbx_strand_id
1 'polypeptide(L)'
;MSTSSLTHLSTGANTSQSNSTQGQFYTAFGTRCYRISNVHRLPPFFINLVSATDLWMFIASNGALTAGRRDAECSLFPYQTVDRIYDSAGQIGPVTLLGVATPNGEVMWEPFGANTHHLPNMSRHLYKSIEGDRLWFEEVREDLGLAFCMSWSTADSHGFVRECTLRRMSGNRVRIRILDGLRNILPAGVSQRLQSLSSNLADAYKTCSLAPDSTCAIYALQSQIVDLPKPVESTRASIVWSAGLPDATIALSDRKIMPSAQANPCRPNLKPVAFAAHISSVPPSNFNPNRHSIGNS
;
A
#
# COMPACT_ATOMS: atom_id res chain seq x y z
N MET A 1 -17.93 56.58 -7.09
CA MET A 1 -16.54 56.11 -7.25
C MET A 1 -16.34 54.97 -6.27
N SER A 2 -16.16 53.70 -6.59
CA SER A 2 -16.09 52.94 -7.85
C SER A 2 -16.51 51.51 -7.48
N THR A 3 -17.43 50.98 -8.27
CA THR A 3 -17.89 49.59 -8.34
C THR A 3 -16.76 48.62 -8.66
N SER A 4 -16.80 47.41 -8.11
CA SER A 4 -16.34 46.17 -8.77
C SER A 4 -17.00 44.96 -8.15
N SER A 5 -18.08 44.53 -8.81
CA SER A 5 -18.82 43.29 -8.63
C SER A 5 -17.96 42.10 -9.04
N LEU A 6 -17.94 41.03 -8.25
CA LEU A 6 -17.47 39.70 -8.67
C LEU A 6 -18.65 38.72 -8.62
N THR A 7 -19.56 38.91 -9.57
CA THR A 7 -20.39 37.84 -10.11
C THR A 7 -19.55 37.08 -11.12
N HIS A 8 -19.24 35.82 -10.82
CA HIS A 8 -19.12 34.81 -11.87
C HIS A 8 -19.85 33.55 -11.41
N LEU A 9 -21.11 33.46 -11.82
CA LEU A 9 -21.73 32.17 -12.06
C LEU A 9 -20.95 31.52 -13.21
N SER A 10 -20.53 30.28 -13.01
CA SER A 10 -20.44 29.31 -14.09
C SER A 10 -21.27 28.11 -13.71
N THR A 11 -22.57 28.23 -13.98
CA THR A 11 -23.46 27.12 -14.29
C THR A 11 -22.89 26.43 -15.53
N GLY A 12 -22.20 25.31 -15.30
CA GLY A 12 -21.77 24.38 -16.34
C GLY A 12 -22.31 23.01 -16.00
N ALA A 13 -23.59 22.78 -16.30
CA ALA A 13 -24.13 21.44 -16.41
C ALA A 13 -23.47 20.76 -17.62
N ASN A 14 -22.56 19.83 -17.35
CA ASN A 14 -22.17 18.72 -18.23
C ASN A 14 -21.26 17.76 -17.44
N THR A 15 -21.86 16.97 -16.55
CA THR A 15 -21.21 15.78 -15.99
C THR A 15 -21.78 14.53 -16.64
N SER A 16 -21.63 14.43 -17.95
CA SER A 16 -21.25 13.15 -18.53
C SER A 16 -19.76 12.97 -18.20
N GLN A 17 -19.45 12.30 -17.08
CA GLN A 17 -18.08 11.81 -16.87
C GLN A 17 -17.72 10.99 -18.09
N SER A 18 -16.83 11.51 -18.92
CA SER A 18 -16.34 10.76 -20.05
C SER A 18 -15.63 9.53 -19.49
N ASN A 19 -16.15 8.35 -19.80
CA ASN A 19 -15.53 7.05 -19.50
C ASN A 19 -14.15 6.89 -20.19
N SER A 20 -13.64 7.91 -20.88
CA SER A 20 -12.32 7.91 -21.50
C SER A 20 -11.20 8.06 -20.47
N THR A 21 -10.04 7.52 -20.81
CA THR A 21 -8.79 7.75 -20.08
C THR A 21 -8.25 9.11 -20.49
N GLN A 22 -8.01 9.99 -19.51
CA GLN A 22 -7.46 11.32 -19.75
C GLN A 22 -6.38 11.67 -18.70
N GLY A 23 -5.26 12.20 -19.20
CA GLY A 23 -4.20 12.81 -18.40
C GLY A 23 -4.39 14.32 -18.27
N GLN A 24 -4.29 14.87 -17.07
CA GLN A 24 -4.37 16.31 -16.84
C GLN A 24 -3.70 16.73 -15.52
N PHE A 25 -3.27 17.98 -15.43
CA PHE A 25 -2.94 18.58 -14.14
C PHE A 25 -4.20 18.75 -13.30
N TYR A 26 -4.07 18.46 -12.01
CA TYR A 26 -5.18 18.43 -11.07
C TYR A 26 -4.70 18.89 -9.69
N THR A 27 -5.59 19.49 -8.90
CA THR A 27 -5.30 19.86 -7.50
C THR A 27 -6.04 18.90 -6.59
N ALA A 28 -5.29 18.03 -5.91
CA ALA A 28 -5.82 17.03 -4.99
C ALA A 28 -4.79 16.76 -3.88
N PHE A 29 -5.22 16.17 -2.76
CA PHE A 29 -4.33 15.83 -1.64
C PHE A 29 -3.51 17.03 -1.11
N GLY A 30 -4.08 18.23 -1.20
CA GLY A 30 -3.42 19.48 -0.76
C GLY A 30 -2.28 19.96 -1.67
N THR A 31 -2.08 19.36 -2.85
CA THR A 31 -1.00 19.73 -3.78
C THR A 31 -1.47 19.71 -5.23
N ARG A 32 -0.64 20.24 -6.13
CA ARG A 32 -0.79 20.06 -7.58
C ARG A 32 -0.18 18.73 -7.97
N CYS A 33 -0.85 17.99 -8.84
CA CYS A 33 -0.44 16.66 -9.30
C CYS A 33 -0.82 16.44 -10.77
N TYR A 34 -0.24 15.45 -11.41
CA TYR A 34 -0.73 14.93 -12.68
C TYR A 34 -1.63 13.72 -12.43
N ARG A 35 -2.87 13.77 -12.93
CA ARG A 35 -3.88 12.71 -12.79
C ARG A 35 -4.04 11.99 -14.12
N ILE A 36 -4.03 10.66 -14.07
CA ILE A 36 -4.52 9.78 -15.13
C ILE A 36 -5.84 9.17 -14.66
N SER A 37 -6.94 9.62 -15.26
CA SER A 37 -8.28 9.07 -15.00
C SER A 37 -8.47 7.72 -15.70
N ASN A 38 -9.33 6.87 -15.15
CA ASN A 38 -9.63 5.53 -15.67
C ASN A 38 -8.38 4.69 -16.00
N VAL A 39 -7.35 4.74 -15.14
CA VAL A 39 -6.04 4.13 -15.40
C VAL A 39 -6.10 2.62 -15.63
N HIS A 40 -7.10 1.95 -15.04
CA HIS A 40 -7.38 0.52 -15.21
C HIS A 40 -7.76 0.11 -16.64
N ARG A 41 -8.04 1.08 -17.52
CA ARG A 41 -8.34 0.84 -18.94
C ARG A 41 -7.09 0.86 -19.82
N LEU A 42 -5.93 1.20 -19.25
CA LEU A 42 -4.64 1.13 -19.93
C LEU A 42 -3.96 -0.20 -19.59
N PRO A 43 -3.13 -0.74 -20.50
CA PRO A 43 -2.12 -1.73 -20.11
C PRO A 43 -1.29 -1.22 -18.93
N PRO A 44 -0.90 -2.07 -17.97
CA PRO A 44 0.00 -1.69 -16.90
C PRO A 44 1.28 -1.04 -17.44
N PHE A 45 1.69 0.05 -16.80
CA PHE A 45 2.92 0.76 -17.13
C PHE A 45 3.74 1.00 -15.85
N PHE A 46 5.05 1.13 -16.02
CA PHE A 46 6.01 1.18 -14.92
C PHE A 46 6.34 2.61 -14.53
N ILE A 47 6.47 2.85 -13.22
CA ILE A 47 6.66 4.17 -12.64
C ILE A 47 7.84 4.11 -11.67
N ASN A 48 8.77 5.06 -11.80
CA ASN A 48 9.77 5.34 -10.78
C ASN A 48 9.21 6.38 -9.79
N LEU A 49 9.18 6.04 -8.50
CA LEU A 49 8.90 6.99 -7.43
C LEU A 49 10.24 7.51 -6.91
N VAL A 50 10.54 8.79 -7.17
CA VAL A 50 11.84 9.35 -6.82
C VAL A 50 11.92 9.62 -5.32
N SER A 51 13.12 9.50 -4.76
CA SER A 51 13.43 9.91 -3.40
C SER A 51 14.60 10.88 -3.40
N ALA A 52 14.64 11.79 -2.43
CA ALA A 52 15.81 12.63 -2.16
C ALA A 52 16.91 11.88 -1.39
N THR A 53 16.69 10.61 -1.05
CA THR A 53 17.57 9.74 -0.26
C THR A 53 18.08 8.56 -1.08
N ASP A 54 18.62 7.54 -0.43
CA ASP A 54 18.99 6.25 -1.04
C ASP A 54 17.80 5.28 -1.19
N LEU A 55 16.56 5.69 -0.92
CA LEU A 55 15.37 4.88 -1.17
C LEU A 55 15.01 4.82 -2.66
N TRP A 56 14.70 3.63 -3.15
CA TRP A 56 14.23 3.40 -4.52
C TRP A 56 12.91 2.62 -4.51
N MET A 57 11.97 3.00 -5.38
CA MET A 57 10.73 2.26 -5.57
C MET A 57 10.35 2.28 -7.05
N PHE A 58 10.13 1.09 -7.57
CA PHE A 58 9.53 0.89 -8.88
C PHE A 58 8.16 0.25 -8.72
N ILE A 59 7.13 0.92 -9.21
CA ILE A 59 5.74 0.55 -9.01
C ILE A 59 4.99 0.62 -10.33
N ALA A 60 4.15 -0.37 -10.59
CA ALA A 60 3.30 -0.43 -11.76
C ALA A 60 1.98 0.29 -11.51
N SER A 61 1.33 0.75 -12.59
CA SER A 61 0.02 1.41 -12.50
C SER A 61 -1.12 0.51 -11.99
N ASN A 62 -0.91 -0.81 -11.93
CA ASN A 62 -1.81 -1.78 -11.28
C ASN A 62 -1.51 -1.98 -9.78
N GLY A 63 -0.54 -1.27 -9.21
CA GLY A 63 -0.19 -1.29 -7.78
C GLY A 63 0.89 -2.30 -7.39
N ALA A 64 1.30 -3.19 -8.30
CA ALA A 64 2.42 -4.10 -8.03
C ALA A 64 3.75 -3.35 -7.96
N LEU A 65 4.66 -3.77 -7.08
CA LEU A 65 5.89 -3.01 -6.86
C LEU A 65 7.10 -3.87 -6.46
N THR A 66 8.27 -3.26 -6.63
CA THR A 66 9.48 -3.57 -5.89
C THR A 66 10.02 -2.28 -5.26
N ALA A 67 10.60 -2.36 -4.07
CA ALA A 67 11.17 -1.22 -3.39
C ALA A 67 12.29 -1.65 -2.45
N GLY A 68 13.23 -0.75 -2.16
CA GLY A 68 14.35 -1.00 -1.27
C GLY A 68 15.20 0.24 -1.02
N ARG A 69 16.36 0.04 -0.41
CA ARG A 69 17.28 1.13 -0.05
C ARG A 69 18.69 0.83 -0.58
N ARG A 70 19.38 1.81 -1.15
CA ARG A 70 20.70 1.70 -1.82
C ARG A 70 20.70 0.88 -3.11
N ASP A 71 20.38 -0.41 -3.02
CA ASP A 71 20.48 -1.36 -4.13
C ASP A 71 19.50 -2.53 -3.94
N ALA A 72 19.48 -3.47 -4.91
CA ALA A 72 18.59 -4.62 -4.94
C ALA A 72 18.85 -5.65 -3.81
N GLU A 73 20.06 -5.67 -3.23
CA GLU A 73 20.41 -6.56 -2.10
C GLU A 73 19.77 -6.10 -0.79
N CYS A 74 19.31 -4.85 -0.74
CA CYS A 74 18.57 -4.25 0.36
C CYS A 74 17.11 -3.97 -0.04
N SER A 75 16.49 -4.93 -0.74
CA SER A 75 15.09 -4.86 -1.16
C SER A 75 14.11 -5.24 -0.05
N LEU A 76 13.02 -4.47 0.08
CA LEU A 76 11.88 -4.75 0.95
C LEU A 76 10.87 -5.68 0.27
N PHE A 77 10.76 -5.57 -1.05
CA PHE A 77 9.93 -6.44 -1.89
C PHE A 77 10.81 -7.05 -2.98
N PRO A 78 10.57 -8.31 -3.40
CA PRO A 78 11.40 -8.99 -4.38
C PRO A 78 11.76 -8.14 -5.59
N TYR A 79 13.06 -8.00 -5.86
CA TYR A 79 13.56 -7.27 -7.02
C TYR A 79 13.54 -8.17 -8.26
N GLN A 80 12.58 -7.93 -9.14
CA GLN A 80 12.30 -8.76 -10.32
C GLN A 80 12.22 -7.91 -11.59
N THR A 81 12.17 -8.58 -12.74
CA THR A 81 11.93 -7.94 -14.02
C THR A 81 10.51 -7.37 -14.10
N VAL A 82 10.32 -6.35 -14.93
CA VAL A 82 9.06 -5.58 -14.98
C VAL A 82 7.84 -6.42 -15.32
N ASP A 83 7.99 -7.41 -16.20
CA ASP A 83 6.96 -8.40 -16.55
C ASP A 83 6.48 -9.18 -15.32
N ARG A 84 7.42 -9.69 -14.51
CA ARG A 84 7.10 -10.38 -13.25
C ARG A 84 6.50 -9.47 -12.21
N ILE A 85 6.93 -8.20 -12.16
CA ILE A 85 6.32 -7.22 -11.26
C ILE A 85 4.84 -7.03 -11.65
N TYR A 86 4.52 -6.86 -12.93
CA TYR A 86 3.11 -6.70 -13.37
C TYR A 86 2.22 -7.88 -12.92
N ASP A 87 2.72 -9.11 -13.07
CA ASP A 87 1.99 -10.34 -12.71
C ASP A 87 1.86 -10.55 -11.19
N SER A 88 2.65 -9.84 -10.39
CA SER A 88 2.66 -9.96 -8.93
C SER A 88 1.58 -9.14 -8.21
N ALA A 89 0.72 -8.42 -8.94
CA ALA A 89 -0.36 -7.62 -8.36
C ALA A 89 -1.25 -8.48 -7.44
N GLY A 90 -1.48 -8.00 -6.20
CA GLY A 90 -2.24 -8.72 -5.17
C GLY A 90 -1.46 -9.85 -4.47
N GLN A 91 -0.29 -10.23 -4.97
CA GLN A 91 0.61 -11.23 -4.38
C GLN A 91 1.77 -10.57 -3.60
N ILE A 92 2.30 -9.47 -4.12
CA ILE A 92 3.40 -8.70 -3.54
C ILE A 92 2.94 -7.26 -3.30
N GLY A 93 3.27 -6.71 -2.13
CA GLY A 93 2.92 -5.33 -1.81
C GLY A 93 1.58 -5.21 -1.11
N PRO A 94 0.80 -4.13 -1.36
CA PRO A 94 -0.40 -3.82 -0.60
C PRO A 94 -1.54 -4.80 -0.87
N VAL A 95 -2.28 -5.14 0.18
CA VAL A 95 -3.54 -5.87 0.11
C VAL A 95 -4.58 -5.15 0.98
N THR A 96 -5.77 -4.94 0.44
CA THR A 96 -6.90 -4.35 1.16
C THR A 96 -8.18 -5.13 0.84
N LEU A 97 -8.91 -5.57 1.86
CA LEU A 97 -10.23 -6.20 1.74
C LEU A 97 -11.22 -5.45 2.62
N LEU A 98 -12.37 -5.10 2.05
CA LEU A 98 -13.41 -4.32 2.70
C LEU A 98 -14.72 -5.11 2.65
N GLY A 99 -15.23 -5.52 3.81
CA GLY A 99 -16.60 -6.01 3.97
C GLY A 99 -17.53 -4.84 4.22
N VAL A 100 -18.33 -4.47 3.21
CA VAL A 100 -19.21 -3.30 3.25
C VAL A 100 -20.65 -3.75 3.51
N ALA A 101 -21.22 -3.35 4.64
CA ALA A 101 -22.60 -3.67 4.95
C ALA A 101 -23.57 -2.88 4.05
N THR A 102 -24.50 -3.58 3.39
CA THR A 102 -25.58 -3.01 2.58
C THR A 102 -26.94 -3.50 3.08
N PRO A 103 -28.07 -2.89 2.67
CA PRO A 103 -29.40 -3.40 2.99
C PRO A 103 -29.65 -4.85 2.53
N ASN A 104 -28.94 -5.31 1.50
CA ASN A 104 -29.10 -6.64 0.90
C ASN A 104 -28.07 -7.67 1.41
N GLY A 105 -27.23 -7.30 2.38
CA GLY A 105 -26.15 -8.14 2.89
C GLY A 105 -24.78 -7.45 2.84
N GLU A 106 -23.72 -8.19 3.17
CA GLU A 106 -22.34 -7.68 3.07
C GLU A 106 -21.80 -7.87 1.65
N VAL A 107 -21.26 -6.79 1.07
CA VAL A 107 -20.55 -6.82 -0.22
C VAL A 107 -19.05 -6.78 0.07
N MET A 108 -18.32 -7.77 -0.44
CA MET A 108 -16.86 -7.78 -0.39
C MET A 108 -16.29 -6.91 -1.51
N TRP A 109 -15.33 -6.07 -1.16
CA TRP A 109 -14.62 -5.19 -2.07
C TRP A 109 -13.12 -5.29 -1.81
N GLU A 110 -12.35 -5.66 -2.84
CA GLU A 110 -10.88 -5.66 -2.84
C GLU A 110 -10.39 -4.53 -3.75
N PRO A 111 -10.13 -3.31 -3.21
CA PRO A 111 -9.55 -2.23 -4.00
C PRO A 111 -8.24 -2.68 -4.66
N PHE A 112 -8.06 -2.33 -5.94
CA PHE A 112 -6.87 -2.69 -6.72
C PHE A 112 -6.65 -4.20 -6.91
N GLY A 113 -7.62 -5.05 -6.55
CA GLY A 113 -7.56 -6.49 -6.80
C GLY A 113 -7.42 -6.82 -8.30
N ALA A 114 -6.82 -7.99 -8.58
CA ALA A 114 -6.54 -8.45 -9.94
C ALA A 114 -7.83 -8.75 -10.74
N ASN A 115 -8.89 -9.21 -10.07
CA ASN A 115 -10.13 -9.67 -10.70
C ASN A 115 -11.26 -8.65 -10.56
N THR A 116 -11.09 -7.43 -11.06
CA THR A 116 -12.13 -6.37 -10.93
C THR A 116 -12.81 -6.00 -12.24
N HIS A 117 -12.47 -6.67 -13.35
CA HIS A 117 -13.03 -6.37 -14.69
C HIS A 117 -14.56 -6.51 -14.79
N HIS A 118 -15.18 -7.20 -13.84
CA HIS A 118 -16.63 -7.42 -13.79
C HIS A 118 -17.37 -6.46 -12.83
N LEU A 119 -16.66 -5.59 -12.10
CA LEU A 119 -17.29 -4.71 -11.12
C LEU A 119 -17.99 -3.54 -11.84
N PRO A 120 -19.33 -3.43 -11.77
CA PRO A 120 -20.04 -2.29 -12.36
C PRO A 120 -19.73 -1.02 -11.57
N ASN A 121 -19.75 0.14 -12.24
CA ASN A 121 -19.65 1.47 -11.61
C ASN A 121 -18.41 1.64 -10.73
N MET A 122 -17.29 1.12 -11.23
CA MET A 122 -15.96 1.24 -10.63
C MET A 122 -15.04 2.06 -11.52
N SER A 123 -14.31 2.99 -10.90
CA SER A 123 -13.27 3.74 -11.58
C SER A 123 -11.97 3.76 -10.78
N ARG A 124 -10.83 3.66 -11.48
CA ARG A 124 -9.48 3.82 -10.91
C ARG A 124 -8.81 5.05 -11.44
N HIS A 125 -8.16 5.81 -10.57
CA HIS A 125 -7.39 6.99 -10.90
C HIS A 125 -6.00 6.89 -10.30
N LEU A 126 -5.00 7.35 -11.06
CA LEU A 126 -3.63 7.41 -10.61
C LEU A 126 -3.20 8.88 -10.59
N TYR A 127 -2.52 9.30 -9.52
CA TYR A 127 -2.02 10.65 -9.36
C TYR A 127 -0.54 10.61 -9.02
N LYS A 128 0.27 11.48 -9.61
CA LYS A 128 1.69 11.65 -9.27
C LYS A 128 1.97 13.12 -8.94
N SER A 129 2.71 13.38 -7.87
CA SER A 129 3.13 14.76 -7.53
C SER A 129 3.99 15.35 -8.66
N ILE A 130 4.08 16.67 -8.73
CA ILE A 130 4.92 17.35 -9.72
C ILE A 130 6.39 17.02 -9.48
N GLU A 131 6.78 16.95 -8.21
CA GLU A 131 8.11 16.57 -7.73
C GLU A 131 8.41 15.09 -8.01
N GLY A 132 7.36 14.28 -8.19
CA GLY A 132 7.46 12.86 -8.50
C GLY A 132 7.80 11.96 -7.31
N ASP A 133 7.78 12.50 -6.09
CA ASP A 133 8.09 11.85 -4.82
C ASP A 133 6.88 11.21 -4.12
N ARG A 134 5.67 11.46 -4.63
CA ARG A 134 4.41 10.90 -4.12
C ARG A 134 3.56 10.33 -5.25
N LEU A 135 2.90 9.22 -4.95
CA LEU A 135 2.00 8.53 -5.86
C LEU A 135 0.73 8.15 -5.13
N TRP A 136 -0.43 8.43 -5.71
CA TRP A 136 -1.73 8.04 -5.16
C TRP A 136 -2.49 7.16 -6.15
N PHE A 137 -3.07 6.10 -5.63
CA PHE A 137 -4.03 5.25 -6.31
C PHE A 137 -5.39 5.48 -5.65
N GLU A 138 -6.41 5.75 -6.45
CA GLU A 138 -7.79 5.88 -5.97
C GLU A 138 -8.67 4.90 -6.73
N GLU A 139 -9.46 4.12 -6.01
CA GLU A 139 -10.55 3.32 -6.57
C GLU A 139 -11.87 3.78 -5.97
N VAL A 140 -12.80 4.10 -6.85
CA VAL A 140 -14.15 4.55 -6.51
C VAL A 140 -15.13 3.44 -6.86
N ARG A 141 -16.02 3.14 -5.90
CA ARG A 141 -17.19 2.27 -6.07
C ARG A 141 -18.43 3.11 -5.90
N GLU A 142 -18.98 3.59 -7.01
CA GLU A 142 -20.14 4.49 -7.02
C GLU A 142 -21.40 3.80 -6.47
N ASP A 143 -21.54 2.50 -6.75
CA ASP A 143 -22.62 1.65 -6.24
C ASP A 143 -22.60 1.53 -4.70
N LEU A 144 -21.41 1.57 -4.09
CA LEU A 144 -21.24 1.58 -2.63
C LEU A 144 -21.20 3.00 -2.04
N GLY A 145 -21.01 4.02 -2.88
CA GLY A 145 -20.79 5.41 -2.46
C GLY A 145 -19.48 5.60 -1.69
N LEU A 146 -18.45 4.82 -2.01
CA LEU A 146 -17.16 4.79 -1.31
C LEU A 146 -15.99 5.00 -2.27
N ALA A 147 -14.95 5.67 -1.79
CA ALA A 147 -13.66 5.80 -2.46
C ALA A 147 -12.55 5.34 -1.51
N PHE A 148 -11.71 4.42 -1.97
CA PHE A 148 -10.50 4.00 -1.27
C PHE A 148 -9.30 4.60 -1.99
N CYS A 149 -8.42 5.24 -1.24
CA CYS A 149 -7.19 5.81 -1.74
C CYS A 149 -6.02 5.26 -0.94
N MET A 150 -4.99 4.80 -1.64
CA MET A 150 -3.67 4.50 -1.05
C MET A 150 -2.63 5.42 -1.68
N SER A 151 -1.66 5.86 -0.89
CA SER A 151 -0.52 6.63 -1.37
C SER A 151 0.80 5.98 -0.99
N TRP A 152 1.84 6.32 -1.73
CA TRP A 152 3.23 5.99 -1.40
C TRP A 152 4.07 7.27 -1.40
N SER A 153 4.91 7.39 -0.39
CA SER A 153 5.95 8.41 -0.27
C SER A 153 7.18 7.84 0.45
N THR A 154 8.26 8.62 0.50
CA THR A 154 9.50 8.24 1.18
C THR A 154 9.80 9.18 2.32
N ALA A 155 10.41 8.65 3.39
CA ALA A 155 10.92 9.42 4.51
C ALA A 155 12.23 8.78 4.99
N ASP A 156 13.34 9.53 5.03
CA ASP A 156 14.67 8.99 5.35
C ASP A 156 14.70 8.18 6.66
N SER A 157 14.02 8.72 7.68
CA SER A 157 13.92 8.14 9.02
C SER A 157 12.98 6.95 9.16
N HIS A 158 12.05 6.75 8.22
CA HIS A 158 10.97 5.76 8.32
C HIS A 158 10.89 4.81 7.11
N GLY A 159 11.70 5.00 6.08
CA GLY A 159 11.66 4.23 4.84
C GLY A 159 10.49 4.62 3.95
N PHE A 160 9.63 3.66 3.62
CA PHE A 160 8.46 3.86 2.78
C PHE A 160 7.22 4.10 3.63
N VAL A 161 6.46 5.14 3.29
CA VAL A 161 5.21 5.46 3.97
C VAL A 161 4.05 5.18 3.01
N ARG A 162 3.16 4.27 3.42
CA ARG A 162 1.89 3.97 2.75
C ARG A 162 0.75 4.51 3.59
N GLU A 163 0.10 5.57 3.10
CA GLU A 163 -1.09 6.11 3.72
C GLU A 163 -2.35 5.58 3.02
N CYS A 164 -3.36 5.18 3.78
CA CYS A 164 -4.64 4.73 3.23
C CYS A 164 -5.79 5.53 3.81
N THR A 165 -6.68 5.97 2.92
CA THR A 165 -7.88 6.74 3.26
C THR A 165 -9.09 6.07 2.65
N LEU A 166 -10.11 5.82 3.47
CA LEU A 166 -11.42 5.37 3.01
C LEU A 166 -12.43 6.50 3.23
N ARG A 167 -13.00 6.99 2.13
CA ARG A 167 -13.91 8.14 2.12
C ARG A 167 -15.31 7.72 1.69
N ARG A 168 -16.31 8.17 2.45
CA ARG A 168 -17.72 8.12 2.03
C ARG A 168 -17.99 9.32 1.12
N MET A 169 -18.56 9.08 -0.05
CA MET A 169 -18.84 10.13 -1.03
C MET A 169 -20.24 10.71 -0.88
N SER A 170 -21.22 9.88 -0.51
CA SER A 170 -22.63 10.29 -0.39
C SER A 170 -23.43 9.33 0.50
N GLY A 171 -24.50 9.77 1.15
CA GLY A 171 -25.42 8.89 1.88
C GLY A 171 -25.11 8.66 3.37
N ASN A 172 -25.78 7.66 3.95
CA ASN A 172 -25.78 7.40 5.40
C ASN A 172 -24.51 6.70 5.90
N ARG A 173 -24.32 6.69 7.22
CA ARG A 173 -23.25 5.94 7.90
C ARG A 173 -23.30 4.47 7.47
N VAL A 174 -22.15 3.92 7.11
CA VAL A 174 -21.99 2.52 6.72
C VAL A 174 -21.04 1.82 7.69
N ARG A 175 -21.35 0.55 8.00
CA ARG A 175 -20.44 -0.32 8.75
C ARG A 175 -19.50 -0.99 7.76
N ILE A 176 -18.20 -0.92 8.05
CA ILE A 176 -17.17 -1.52 7.22
C ILE A 176 -16.28 -2.39 8.11
N ARG A 177 -15.95 -3.57 7.61
CA ARG A 177 -14.95 -4.48 8.15
C ARG A 177 -13.73 -4.39 7.23
N ILE A 178 -12.54 -4.18 7.79
CA ILE A 178 -11.33 -3.88 7.00
C ILE A 178 -10.24 -4.90 7.26
N LEU A 179 -9.60 -5.39 6.22
CA LEU A 179 -8.29 -6.00 6.32
C LEU A 179 -7.38 -5.21 5.42
N ASP A 180 -6.27 -4.75 5.95
CA ASP A 180 -5.30 -3.96 5.21
C ASP A 180 -3.91 -4.40 5.65
N GLY A 181 -2.97 -4.47 4.71
CA GLY A 181 -1.67 -5.08 4.97
C GLY A 181 -0.70 -4.98 3.81
N LEU A 182 0.49 -5.55 4.05
CA LEU A 182 1.51 -5.79 3.03
C LEU A 182 1.81 -7.29 2.96
N ARG A 183 2.04 -7.80 1.76
CA ARG A 183 2.42 -9.19 1.48
C ARG A 183 3.84 -9.28 0.93
N ASN A 184 4.46 -10.42 1.20
CA ASN A 184 5.77 -10.81 0.68
C ASN A 184 6.88 -9.80 0.99
N ILE A 185 6.92 -9.33 2.24
CA ILE A 185 8.03 -8.53 2.77
C ILE A 185 9.27 -9.43 2.85
N LEU A 186 10.38 -8.95 2.29
CA LEU A 186 11.67 -9.62 2.39
C LEU A 186 12.36 -9.25 3.70
N PRO A 187 12.90 -10.24 4.44
CA PRO A 187 13.83 -9.95 5.52
C PRO A 187 15.16 -9.46 4.96
N ALA A 188 15.86 -8.65 5.76
CA ALA A 188 17.20 -8.20 5.41
C ALA A 188 18.18 -9.40 5.25
N GLY A 189 19.06 -9.33 4.25
CA GLY A 189 20.09 -10.33 3.99
C GLY A 189 19.72 -11.40 2.95
N VAL A 190 18.50 -11.39 2.42
CA VAL A 190 18.15 -12.22 1.25
C VAL A 190 18.71 -11.57 0.00
N SER A 191 19.72 -12.18 -0.62
CA SER A 191 20.30 -11.66 -1.86
C SER A 191 19.32 -11.72 -3.03
N GLN A 192 19.50 -10.82 -4.01
CA GLN A 192 18.67 -10.81 -5.21
C GLN A 192 18.77 -12.16 -5.94
N ARG A 193 19.98 -12.71 -6.02
CA ARG A 193 20.24 -14.01 -6.65
C ARG A 193 19.49 -15.13 -5.95
N LEU A 194 19.54 -15.21 -4.63
CA LEU A 194 18.85 -16.25 -3.87
C LEU A 194 17.33 -16.12 -4.04
N GLN A 195 16.79 -14.91 -3.92
CA GLN A 195 15.36 -14.66 -4.11
C GLN A 195 14.89 -15.02 -5.53
N SER A 196 15.73 -14.81 -6.54
CA SER A 196 15.37 -15.06 -7.95
C SER A 196 15.46 -16.54 -8.35
N LEU A 197 16.41 -17.28 -7.77
CA LEU A 197 16.70 -18.66 -8.16
C LEU A 197 16.07 -19.70 -7.23
N SER A 198 15.97 -19.39 -5.93
CA SER A 198 15.59 -20.35 -4.88
C SER A 198 14.79 -19.68 -3.76
N SER A 199 13.72 -18.95 -4.11
CA SER A 199 12.85 -18.26 -3.14
C SER A 199 12.27 -19.21 -2.08
N ASN A 200 11.93 -20.43 -2.48
CA ASN A 200 11.45 -21.48 -1.58
C ASN A 200 12.48 -21.88 -0.51
N LEU A 201 13.77 -21.89 -0.85
CA LEU A 201 14.84 -22.09 0.12
C LEU A 201 14.92 -20.90 1.08
N ALA A 202 14.83 -19.67 0.57
CA ALA A 202 14.80 -18.49 1.41
C ALA A 202 13.63 -18.55 2.41
N ASP A 203 12.44 -18.94 1.95
CA ASP A 203 11.23 -19.08 2.78
C ASP A 203 11.43 -20.01 3.98
N ALA A 204 12.21 -21.08 3.84
CA ALA A 204 12.51 -22.01 4.94
C ALA A 204 13.29 -21.35 6.10
N TYR A 205 13.97 -20.23 5.85
CA TYR A 205 14.74 -19.49 6.85
C TYR A 205 14.05 -18.21 7.32
N LYS A 206 12.94 -17.80 6.68
CA LYS A 206 12.21 -16.59 7.04
C LYS A 206 11.51 -16.77 8.39
N THR A 207 11.61 -15.74 9.21
CA THR A 207 10.85 -15.61 10.45
C THR A 207 10.10 -14.29 10.46
N CYS A 208 8.92 -14.31 11.05
CA CYS A 208 8.16 -13.11 11.35
C CYS A 208 7.72 -13.14 12.81
N SER A 209 7.83 -12.00 13.49
CA SER A 209 7.37 -11.84 14.87
C SER A 209 6.78 -10.45 15.05
N LEU A 210 5.93 -10.29 16.06
CA LEU A 210 5.37 -9.00 16.45
C LEU A 210 6.16 -8.50 17.66
N ALA A 211 6.67 -7.29 17.60
CA ALA A 211 7.31 -6.68 18.77
C ALA A 211 6.25 -6.45 19.87
N PRO A 212 6.58 -6.75 21.15
CA PRO A 212 5.63 -6.65 22.26
C PRO A 212 4.96 -5.28 22.34
N ASP A 213 3.66 -5.28 22.68
CA ASP A 213 2.85 -4.08 22.90
C ASP A 213 2.92 -3.04 21.77
N SER A 214 3.08 -3.51 20.53
CA SER A 214 3.22 -2.63 19.36
C SER A 214 2.54 -3.20 18.11
N THR A 215 2.49 -2.40 17.04
CA THR A 215 2.06 -2.82 15.71
C THR A 215 3.23 -3.26 14.81
N CYS A 216 4.45 -3.31 15.35
CA CYS A 216 5.68 -3.50 14.59
C CYS A 216 5.97 -4.98 14.35
N ALA A 217 5.76 -5.43 13.12
CA ALA A 217 6.18 -6.72 12.60
C ALA A 217 7.66 -6.69 12.20
N ILE A 218 8.42 -7.69 12.67
CA ILE A 218 9.84 -7.88 12.39
C ILE A 218 10.00 -9.09 11.47
N TYR A 219 10.62 -8.88 10.31
CA TYR A 219 10.95 -9.91 9.33
C TYR A 219 12.46 -10.13 9.30
N ALA A 220 12.90 -11.32 9.71
CA ALA A 220 14.31 -11.68 9.81
C ALA A 220 14.60 -13.06 9.23
N LEU A 221 15.87 -13.39 9.07
CA LEU A 221 16.33 -14.74 8.78
C LEU A 221 16.79 -15.41 10.09
N GLN A 222 16.52 -16.71 10.27
CA GLN A 222 17.06 -17.46 11.41
C GLN A 222 18.59 -17.49 11.43
N SER A 223 19.18 -17.59 10.24
CA SER A 223 20.62 -17.51 10.00
C SER A 223 20.83 -17.03 8.57
N GLN A 224 22.03 -16.55 8.24
CA GLN A 224 22.37 -16.30 6.84
C GLN A 224 22.38 -17.60 6.03
N ILE A 225 22.01 -17.49 4.76
CA ILE A 225 21.95 -18.62 3.84
C ILE A 225 23.26 -18.65 3.07
N VAL A 226 24.20 -19.48 3.54
CA VAL A 226 25.55 -19.61 2.97
C VAL A 226 25.87 -21.06 2.68
N ASP A 227 26.61 -21.30 1.60
CA ASP A 227 27.12 -22.62 1.23
C ASP A 227 28.49 -22.86 1.89
N LEU A 228 28.54 -22.67 3.22
CA LEU A 228 29.72 -22.88 4.04
C LEU A 228 29.28 -23.54 5.36
N PRO A 229 30.01 -24.55 5.86
CA PRO A 229 29.70 -25.19 7.14
C PRO A 229 30.20 -24.31 8.31
N LYS A 230 29.71 -23.07 8.39
CA LYS A 230 30.03 -22.12 9.44
C LYS A 230 28.75 -21.45 9.95
N PRO A 231 28.62 -21.22 11.26
CA PRO A 231 27.52 -20.42 11.79
C PRO A 231 27.67 -18.98 11.29
N VAL A 232 26.61 -18.46 10.67
CA VAL A 232 26.56 -17.06 10.25
C VAL A 232 25.24 -16.47 10.73
N GLU A 233 25.33 -15.60 11.73
CA GLU A 233 24.19 -14.96 12.35
C GLU A 233 23.55 -13.91 11.42
N SER A 234 22.22 -13.82 11.46
CA SER A 234 21.50 -12.71 10.84
C SER A 234 21.11 -11.69 11.91
N THR A 235 21.76 -10.54 11.89
CA THR A 235 21.59 -9.48 12.92
C THR A 235 20.79 -8.28 12.41
N ARG A 236 20.16 -8.42 11.23
CA ARG A 236 19.36 -7.37 10.58
C ARG A 236 17.96 -7.89 10.26
N ALA A 237 17.01 -6.97 10.23
CA ALA A 237 15.62 -7.27 9.93
C ALA A 237 14.97 -6.13 9.13
N SER A 238 13.97 -6.48 8.34
CA SER A 238 13.02 -5.51 7.78
C SER A 238 11.87 -5.35 8.78
N ILE A 239 11.39 -4.13 8.98
CA ILE A 239 10.28 -3.88 9.91
C ILE A 239 9.13 -3.16 9.21
N VAL A 240 7.91 -3.53 9.61
CA VAL A 240 6.68 -2.89 9.16
C VAL A 240 5.84 -2.60 10.38
N TRP A 241 5.38 -1.38 10.54
CA TRP A 241 4.48 -0.99 11.62
C TRP A 241 3.32 -0.18 11.06
N SER A 242 2.30 0.00 11.88
CA SER A 242 1.11 0.74 11.48
C SER A 242 0.62 1.69 12.55
N ALA A 243 -0.07 2.73 12.11
CA ALA A 243 -0.77 3.70 12.95
C ALA A 243 -2.15 4.01 12.36
N GLY A 244 -3.04 4.59 13.17
CA GLY A 244 -4.38 5.00 12.75
C GLY A 244 -5.51 4.13 13.28
N LEU A 245 -5.27 2.85 13.60
CA LEU A 245 -6.20 2.04 14.40
C LEU A 245 -5.57 1.56 15.70
N PRO A 246 -5.98 2.08 16.87
CA PRO A 246 -5.52 1.54 18.14
C PRO A 246 -6.09 0.14 18.43
N ASP A 247 -7.28 -0.19 17.93
CA ASP A 247 -7.98 -1.45 18.23
C ASP A 247 -7.75 -2.57 17.19
N ALA A 248 -6.82 -2.38 16.25
CA ALA A 248 -6.60 -3.37 15.20
C ALA A 248 -5.87 -4.62 15.73
N THR A 249 -6.33 -5.79 15.30
CA THR A 249 -5.62 -7.04 15.51
C THR A 249 -4.56 -7.22 14.42
N ILE A 250 -3.31 -7.43 14.81
CA ILE A 250 -2.21 -7.66 13.87
C ILE A 250 -2.10 -9.16 13.55
N ALA A 251 -2.09 -9.49 12.26
CA ALA A 251 -1.85 -10.84 11.77
C ALA A 251 -0.56 -10.87 10.95
N LEU A 252 0.31 -11.84 11.23
CA LEU A 252 1.56 -12.05 10.51
C LEU A 252 1.47 -13.11 9.40
N SER A 253 0.31 -13.74 9.24
CA SER A 253 0.12 -14.80 8.27
C SER A 253 -1.24 -14.79 7.58
N ASP A 254 -1.21 -15.12 6.29
CA ASP A 254 -2.37 -15.13 5.43
C ASP A 254 -3.37 -16.25 5.77
N ARG A 255 -2.95 -17.25 6.55
CA ARG A 255 -3.83 -18.35 6.99
C ARG A 255 -4.97 -17.87 7.89
N LYS A 256 -4.83 -16.70 8.52
CA LYS A 256 -5.86 -16.10 9.36
C LYS A 256 -6.81 -15.16 8.59
N ILE A 257 -6.61 -15.01 7.27
CA ILE A 257 -7.31 -14.01 6.43
C ILE A 257 -8.65 -14.51 5.87
N MET A 258 -9.01 -15.79 6.02
CA MET A 258 -10.27 -16.30 5.47
C MET A 258 -11.51 -15.69 6.16
N PRO A 259 -12.41 -15.00 5.43
CA PRO A 259 -13.78 -14.83 5.86
C PRO A 259 -14.52 -16.14 5.56
N SER A 260 -14.88 -16.91 6.60
CA SER A 260 -15.76 -18.05 6.40
C SER A 260 -17.12 -17.56 5.90
N ALA A 261 -17.58 -18.03 4.75
CA ALA A 261 -18.95 -17.81 4.26
C ALA A 261 -20.03 -18.54 5.11
N GLN A 262 -19.63 -19.23 6.19
CA GLN A 262 -20.51 -20.09 6.99
C GLN A 262 -20.23 -20.12 8.51
N ALA A 263 -19.53 -19.14 9.10
CA ALA A 263 -19.42 -19.06 10.56
C ALA A 263 -20.32 -17.97 11.16
N ASN A 264 -21.06 -18.40 12.18
CA ASN A 264 -21.88 -17.62 13.10
C ASN A 264 -21.23 -16.29 13.57
N PRO A 265 -22.03 -15.33 14.07
CA PRO A 265 -21.66 -13.92 14.22
C PRO A 265 -20.76 -13.69 15.44
N CYS A 266 -19.52 -14.15 15.38
CA CYS A 266 -18.47 -13.68 16.29
C CYS A 266 -17.79 -12.48 15.63
N ARG A 267 -18.13 -11.30 16.15
CA ARG A 267 -17.64 -9.98 15.70
C ARG A 267 -16.11 -9.97 15.55
N PRO A 268 -15.60 -9.38 14.45
CA PRO A 268 -14.46 -8.48 14.57
C PRO A 268 -14.78 -7.17 13.87
N ASN A 269 -14.86 -6.10 14.67
CA ASN A 269 -14.81 -4.73 14.16
C ASN A 269 -13.40 -4.51 13.61
N LEU A 270 -13.28 -4.22 12.33
CA LEU A 270 -12.00 -3.87 11.71
C LEU A 270 -12.15 -2.54 10.97
N LYS A 271 -11.20 -1.62 11.15
CA LYS A 271 -11.19 -0.21 10.70
C LYS A 271 -9.86 0.10 9.94
N PRO A 272 -9.63 1.28 9.30
CA PRO A 272 -8.59 1.50 8.26
C PRO A 272 -7.15 1.85 8.73
N VAL A 273 -6.12 1.25 8.10
CA VAL A 273 -4.71 1.20 8.57
C VAL A 273 -3.79 2.09 7.73
N ALA A 274 -2.86 2.83 8.35
CA ALA A 274 -1.69 3.40 7.68
C ALA A 274 -0.46 2.54 7.98
N PHE A 275 0.37 2.26 6.99
CA PHE A 275 1.57 1.41 7.13
C PHE A 275 2.83 2.22 6.87
N ALA A 276 3.80 2.12 7.76
CA ALA A 276 5.16 2.59 7.53
C ALA A 276 6.09 1.38 7.57
N ALA A 277 6.87 1.20 6.51
CA ALA A 277 7.84 0.12 6.39
C ALA A 277 9.25 0.71 6.42
N HIS A 278 9.99 0.41 7.49
CA HIS A 278 11.35 0.89 7.69
C HIS A 278 12.33 -0.27 7.45
N ILE A 279 13.33 -0.04 6.58
CA ILE A 279 14.47 -0.94 6.43
C ILE A 279 15.57 -0.41 7.35
N SER A 280 15.74 -1.06 8.50
CA SER A 280 16.79 -0.70 9.45
C SER A 280 18.08 -1.46 9.14
N SER A 281 19.19 -0.74 9.01
CA SER A 281 20.55 -1.31 9.11
C SER A 281 21.04 -1.40 10.55
N VAL A 282 20.21 -1.05 11.54
CA VAL A 282 20.55 -0.95 12.96
C VAL A 282 20.11 -2.21 13.71
N PRO A 283 20.93 -2.75 14.64
CA PRO A 283 20.55 -3.88 15.48
C PRO A 283 19.24 -3.62 16.24
N PRO A 284 18.40 -4.66 16.45
CA PRO A 284 17.05 -4.53 17.02
C PRO A 284 16.98 -3.88 18.41
N SER A 285 18.10 -3.76 19.13
CA SER A 285 18.18 -3.16 20.46
C SER A 285 18.01 -1.62 20.50
N ASN A 286 18.04 -0.93 19.35
CA ASN A 286 18.08 0.55 19.31
C ASN A 286 16.84 1.21 18.69
N PHE A 287 15.79 0.46 18.34
CA PHE A 287 14.57 1.02 17.73
C PHE A 287 13.49 1.29 18.81
N ASN A 288 13.08 2.55 18.98
CA ASN A 288 11.97 2.94 19.86
C ASN A 288 10.77 3.40 19.01
N PRO A 289 9.70 2.58 18.89
CA PRO A 289 8.52 2.90 18.08
C PRO A 289 7.65 4.04 18.65
N ASN A 290 7.90 4.53 19.87
CA ASN A 290 7.07 5.54 20.54
C ASN A 290 7.52 6.99 20.32
N ARG A 291 8.52 7.26 19.46
CA ARG A 291 8.90 8.65 19.12
C ARG A 291 7.95 9.25 18.08
N HIS A 292 6.80 9.71 18.56
CA HIS A 292 5.91 10.60 17.82
C HIS A 292 6.49 12.03 17.76
N SER A 293 7.43 12.29 16.86
CA SER A 293 7.77 13.67 16.51
C SER A 293 7.91 13.79 15.00
N ILE A 294 6.80 14.15 14.34
CA ILE A 294 6.83 14.77 13.02
C ILE A 294 7.31 16.20 13.26
N GLY A 295 8.64 16.39 13.23
CA GLY A 295 9.24 17.71 13.20
C GLY A 295 9.11 18.27 11.79
N ASN A 296 8.33 19.34 11.65
CA ASN A 296 8.42 20.20 10.48
C ASN A 296 9.79 20.87 10.47
N SER A 297 10.56 20.62 9.43
CA SER A 297 11.63 21.48 8.94
C SER A 297 11.75 21.27 7.44
#